data_AF-A0A5S9PQC6-F1
#
_entry.id   AF-A0A5S9PQC6-F1
#
_cell.length_a   1.000
_cell.length_b   1.000
_cell.length_c   1.000
_cell.angle_alpha   90.00
_cell.angle_beta   90.00
_cell.angle_gamma   90.00
#
_symmetry.space_group_name_H-M   'P 1'
#
loop_
_entity.id
_entity.type
_entity.pdbx_description
1 polymer ?
#
loop_
_entity_poly.entity_id
_entity_poly.type
_entity_poly.pdbx_seq_one_letter_code
_entity_poly.pdbx_strand_id
1 'polypeptide(L)'
;MLKSSDKLVELIYRSAVDEGVFLDLCEGLAALSDANISDDEKSQHEVSLLGHFNHSAMIAERVSQLTSDKLIAEKILDQVSTAIFVLDAKARVLFHNLPATRVLETDSRISIADEKISLTEPEQQVALLSALQSWDGPASSEDEAMLLGRSDANAQIMVLSPAEDAHRFLHEQLPGTATGVLFIAGHASSNRQQQQRLQQLYQLTPSEADITLRLAQGLSVEEIAEARSSKPATIRSYIKSIFQKTKTRRQAELVALILRAPLHVALTGKNAAIDGQDVVIAARHDRQVMLRSYGPENGLPVIWCHASLSCRFERPRNIDFLFKNKLRLLVLDRAGYGETSGPPYDSLNAFVDDVQDVVNHFQLSSFRLVGMLAGAGYALACAAHLADKVDEVLLLDPFAPGIEEHKIPGAPLYYRTVPRVARRFPTLTKKVMQIAAHEFSTDWRSAYNHVLRLFNEQDRRVLDQDAVKDQAITQATEAMRQGADALANDIILAHQAWPFELTDIQARCWIATGNGDPVVEAFARQLYEGIERSELILRSGEGFAAMLYETTEHVFRDAGWIK
;
A
#
# COMPACT_ATOMS: atom_id res chain seq x y z
N MET A 1 -12.03 7.92 39.73
CA MET A 1 -10.89 7.16 39.15
C MET A 1 -11.35 5.85 38.50
N LEU A 2 -12.12 4.97 39.16
CA LEU A 2 -12.65 3.74 38.51
C LEU A 2 -13.39 4.01 37.16
N LYS A 3 -14.21 5.07 37.10
CA LYS A 3 -14.93 5.48 35.87
C LYS A 3 -14.03 5.87 34.68
N SER A 4 -12.77 6.26 34.89
CA SER A 4 -11.86 6.58 33.76
C SER A 4 -11.18 5.33 33.21
N SER A 5 -10.97 4.30 34.03
CA SER A 5 -10.43 3.02 33.59
C SER A 5 -11.45 2.26 32.74
N ASP A 6 -12.72 2.21 33.15
CA ASP A 6 -13.77 1.53 32.37
C ASP A 6 -13.97 2.18 30.99
N LYS A 7 -13.91 3.51 30.92
CA LYS A 7 -13.98 4.26 29.66
C LYS A 7 -12.78 3.97 28.76
N LEU A 8 -11.58 3.85 29.31
CA LEU A 8 -10.38 3.47 28.53
C LEU A 8 -10.50 2.06 27.99
N VAL A 9 -11.00 1.11 28.80
CA VAL A 9 -11.25 -0.27 28.34
C VAL A 9 -12.27 -0.31 27.21
N GLU A 10 -13.35 0.46 27.31
CA GLU A 10 -14.33 0.60 26.22
C GLU A 10 -13.66 1.15 24.94
N LEU A 11 -12.87 2.22 25.05
CA LEU A 11 -12.14 2.81 23.92
C LEU A 11 -11.15 1.82 23.29
N ILE A 12 -10.46 1.00 24.09
CA ILE A 12 -9.55 -0.04 23.60
C ILE A 12 -10.29 -1.03 22.71
N TYR A 13 -11.45 -1.54 23.13
CA TYR A 13 -12.20 -2.51 22.31
C TYR A 13 -12.87 -1.86 21.10
N ARG A 14 -13.40 -0.64 21.26
CA ARG A 14 -14.00 0.09 20.15
C ARG A 14 -12.96 0.45 19.08
N SER A 15 -11.73 0.80 19.47
CA SER A 15 -10.66 1.11 18.51
C SER A 15 -10.24 -0.06 17.62
N ALA A 16 -10.59 -1.31 17.98
CA ALA A 16 -10.35 -2.47 17.12
C ALA A 16 -11.43 -2.69 16.04
N VAL A 17 -12.55 -1.97 16.09
CA VAL A 17 -13.72 -2.21 15.22
C VAL A 17 -14.27 -0.93 14.60
N ASP A 18 -14.31 0.17 15.36
CA ASP A 18 -14.85 1.46 14.97
C ASP A 18 -13.73 2.37 14.41
N GLU A 19 -13.91 2.79 13.16
CA GLU A 19 -13.06 3.81 12.53
C GLU A 19 -13.11 5.13 13.31
N GLY A 20 -11.94 5.75 13.55
CA GLY A 20 -11.83 7.10 14.14
C GLY A 20 -11.84 7.18 15.67
N VAL A 21 -11.95 6.07 16.40
CA VAL A 21 -11.87 6.02 17.89
C VAL A 21 -10.43 6.08 18.39
N PHE A 22 -9.45 5.90 17.50
CA PHE A 22 -8.01 5.93 17.81
C PHE A 22 -7.56 7.22 18.52
N LEU A 23 -8.07 8.38 18.10
CA LEU A 23 -7.69 9.67 18.68
C LEU A 23 -8.21 9.80 20.12
N ASP A 24 -9.45 9.39 20.36
CA ASP A 24 -10.05 9.40 21.71
C ASP A 24 -9.28 8.48 22.66
N LEU A 25 -8.80 7.32 22.17
CA LEU A 25 -7.94 6.43 22.93
C LEU A 25 -6.60 7.09 23.28
N CYS A 26 -5.95 7.75 22.32
CA CYS A 26 -4.69 8.47 22.55
C CYS A 26 -4.85 9.59 23.58
N GLU A 27 -5.93 10.38 23.48
CA GLU A 27 -6.24 11.43 24.45
C GLU A 27 -6.48 10.87 25.86
N GLY A 28 -7.23 9.75 25.96
CA GLY A 28 -7.48 9.09 27.23
C GLY A 28 -6.20 8.58 27.90
N LEU A 29 -5.30 7.94 27.14
CA LEU A 29 -4.02 7.47 27.65
C LEU A 29 -3.10 8.63 28.06
N ALA A 30 -3.13 9.72 27.30
CA ALA A 30 -2.37 10.92 27.64
C ALA A 30 -2.89 11.56 28.94
N ALA A 31 -4.21 11.56 29.18
CA ALA A 31 -4.78 11.99 30.46
C ALA A 31 -4.36 11.09 31.64
N LEU A 32 -4.20 9.78 31.43
CA LEU A 32 -3.65 8.87 32.44
C LEU A 32 -2.18 9.21 32.76
N SER A 33 -1.39 9.58 31.76
CA SER A 33 -0.01 10.04 31.94
C SER A 33 0.06 11.30 32.83
N ASP A 34 -0.87 12.24 32.67
CA ASP A 34 -0.92 13.50 33.43
C ASP A 34 -1.57 13.38 34.81
N ALA A 35 -2.23 12.26 35.09
CA ALA A 35 -2.95 12.09 36.34
C ALA A 35 -2.02 12.30 37.54
N ASN A 36 -2.48 13.11 38.50
CA ASN A 36 -1.78 13.38 39.75
C ASN A 36 -1.91 12.20 40.73
N ILE A 37 -1.36 11.06 40.32
CA ILE A 37 -1.30 9.78 41.04
C ILE A 37 0.15 9.29 41.04
N SER A 38 0.48 8.38 41.96
CA SER A 38 1.84 7.85 42.09
C SER A 38 2.28 7.05 40.84
N ASP A 39 3.59 6.94 40.62
CA ASP A 39 4.12 6.14 39.51
C ASP A 39 3.80 4.65 39.66
N ASP A 40 3.66 4.16 40.90
CA ASP A 40 3.21 2.79 41.20
C ASP A 40 1.75 2.60 40.76
N GLU A 41 0.87 3.55 41.07
CA GLU A 41 -0.54 3.50 40.62
C GLU A 41 -0.65 3.56 39.09
N LYS A 42 0.13 4.41 38.43
CA LYS A 42 0.19 4.46 36.95
C LYS A 42 0.64 3.12 36.36
N SER A 43 1.65 2.50 36.95
CA SER A 43 2.17 1.19 36.51
C SER A 43 1.14 0.07 36.71
N GLN A 44 0.38 0.10 37.81
CA GLN A 44 -0.74 -0.82 38.02
C GLN A 44 -1.84 -0.65 36.96
N HIS A 45 -2.17 0.60 36.61
CA HIS A 45 -3.11 0.89 35.52
C HIS A 45 -2.58 0.39 34.17
N GLU A 46 -1.30 0.61 33.84
CA GLU A 46 -0.69 0.10 32.62
C GLU A 46 -0.81 -1.43 32.53
N VAL A 47 -0.40 -2.15 33.58
CA VAL A 47 -0.48 -3.63 33.63
C VAL A 47 -1.92 -4.11 33.44
N SER A 48 -2.89 -3.44 34.06
CA SER A 48 -4.32 -3.75 33.90
C SER A 48 -4.78 -3.58 32.44
N LEU A 49 -4.40 -2.46 31.80
CA LEU A 49 -4.79 -2.16 30.42
C LEU A 49 -4.12 -3.10 29.41
N LEU A 50 -2.89 -3.56 29.64
CA LEU A 50 -2.16 -4.46 28.73
C LEU A 50 -2.95 -5.75 28.43
N GLY A 51 -3.68 -6.30 29.40
CA GLY A 51 -4.56 -7.45 29.18
C GLY A 51 -5.66 -7.16 28.16
N HIS A 52 -6.30 -6.00 28.26
CA HIS A 52 -7.34 -5.54 27.33
C HIS A 52 -6.78 -5.25 25.93
N PHE A 53 -5.61 -4.62 25.86
CA PHE A 53 -4.92 -4.37 24.60
C PHE A 53 -4.56 -5.65 23.86
N ASN A 54 -4.04 -6.68 24.56
CA ASN A 54 -3.74 -7.96 23.93
C ASN A 54 -4.99 -8.63 23.36
N HIS A 55 -6.12 -8.59 24.09
CA HIS A 55 -7.37 -9.14 23.59
C HIS A 55 -7.91 -8.34 22.40
N SER A 56 -7.85 -7.01 22.47
CA SER A 56 -8.31 -6.12 21.41
C SER A 56 -7.47 -6.25 20.13
N ALA A 57 -6.14 -6.33 20.26
CA ALA A 57 -5.23 -6.58 19.14
C ALA A 57 -5.51 -7.93 18.46
N MET A 58 -5.80 -8.99 19.25
CA MET A 58 -6.19 -10.30 18.69
C MET A 58 -7.53 -10.24 17.94
N ILE A 59 -8.51 -9.44 18.42
CA ILE A 59 -9.77 -9.19 17.70
C ILE A 59 -9.47 -8.47 16.38
N ALA A 60 -8.69 -7.38 16.43
CA ALA A 60 -8.31 -6.60 15.27
C ALA A 60 -7.57 -7.46 14.21
N GLU A 61 -6.61 -8.28 14.65
CA GLU A 61 -5.88 -9.22 13.78
C GLU A 61 -6.83 -10.23 13.12
N ARG A 62 -7.78 -10.80 13.89
CA ARG A 62 -8.75 -11.75 13.35
C ARG A 62 -9.68 -11.10 12.32
N VAL A 63 -10.14 -9.87 12.57
CA VAL A 63 -10.94 -9.09 11.61
C VAL A 63 -10.11 -8.76 10.36
N SER A 64 -8.83 -8.40 10.53
CA SER A 64 -7.89 -8.12 9.44
C SER A 64 -7.70 -9.33 8.54
N GLN A 65 -7.50 -10.52 9.13
CA GLN A 65 -7.31 -11.75 8.37
C GLN A 65 -8.54 -12.06 7.52
N LEU A 66 -9.73 -12.01 8.12
CA LEU A 66 -11.00 -12.25 7.40
C LEU A 66 -11.23 -11.22 6.27
N THR A 67 -10.87 -9.95 6.50
CA THR A 67 -10.99 -8.89 5.49
C THR A 67 -9.97 -9.07 4.36
N SER A 68 -8.73 -9.46 4.70
CA SER A 68 -7.66 -9.70 3.73
C SER A 68 -7.95 -10.91 2.86
N ASP A 69 -8.42 -12.01 3.46
CA ASP A 69 -8.82 -13.22 2.73
C ASP A 69 -9.92 -12.90 1.72
N LYS A 70 -10.93 -12.12 2.15
CA LYS A 70 -11.99 -11.62 1.26
C LYS A 70 -11.43 -10.76 0.13
N LEU A 71 -10.55 -9.79 0.42
CA LEU A 71 -9.98 -8.91 -0.60
C LEU A 71 -9.12 -9.68 -1.61
N ILE A 72 -8.32 -10.66 -1.15
CA ILE A 72 -7.54 -11.53 -2.03
C ILE A 72 -8.47 -12.32 -2.94
N ALA A 73 -9.52 -12.93 -2.40
CA ALA A 73 -10.51 -13.67 -3.16
C ALA A 73 -11.19 -12.77 -4.23
N GLU A 74 -11.64 -11.57 -3.85
CA GLU A 74 -12.22 -10.59 -4.78
C GLU A 74 -11.22 -10.18 -5.87
N LYS A 75 -9.96 -9.89 -5.50
CA LYS A 75 -8.93 -9.51 -6.46
C LYS A 75 -8.58 -10.64 -7.42
N ILE A 76 -8.60 -11.90 -6.97
CA ILE A 76 -8.43 -13.07 -7.84
C ILE A 76 -9.64 -13.20 -8.79
N LEU A 77 -10.87 -13.02 -8.29
CA LEU A 77 -12.08 -13.04 -9.12
C LEU A 77 -12.13 -11.90 -10.14
N ASP A 78 -11.52 -10.74 -9.84
CA ASP A 78 -11.34 -9.65 -10.81
C ASP A 78 -10.39 -10.02 -11.97
N GLN A 79 -9.53 -11.03 -11.79
CA GLN A 79 -8.58 -11.49 -12.80
C GLN A 79 -9.13 -12.56 -13.75
N VAL A 80 -10.27 -13.18 -13.43
CA VAL A 80 -10.90 -14.15 -14.34
C VAL A 80 -11.61 -13.44 -15.49
N SER A 81 -11.77 -14.11 -16.62
CA SER A 81 -12.49 -13.56 -17.78
C SER A 81 -14.00 -13.63 -17.66
N THR A 82 -14.49 -14.44 -16.73
CA THR A 82 -15.91 -14.74 -16.57
C THR A 82 -16.54 -13.70 -15.65
N ALA A 83 -17.64 -13.10 -16.10
CA ALA A 83 -18.50 -12.29 -15.25
C ALA A 83 -19.28 -13.21 -14.31
N ILE A 84 -19.25 -12.88 -13.02
CA ILE A 84 -19.87 -13.68 -11.96
C ILE A 84 -20.82 -12.77 -11.19
N PHE A 85 -22.06 -13.22 -11.02
CA PHE A 85 -23.05 -12.60 -10.13
C PHE A 85 -23.55 -13.63 -9.13
N VAL A 86 -23.53 -13.31 -7.84
CA VAL A 86 -24.15 -14.13 -6.79
C VAL A 86 -25.52 -13.53 -6.48
N LEU A 87 -26.56 -14.37 -6.50
CA LEU A 87 -27.96 -13.96 -6.45
C LEU A 87 -28.69 -14.63 -5.29
N ASP A 88 -29.66 -13.92 -4.71
CA ASP A 88 -30.66 -14.54 -3.82
C ASP A 88 -31.89 -15.06 -4.59
N ALA A 89 -32.82 -15.70 -3.89
CA ALA A 89 -34.08 -16.22 -4.45
C ALA A 89 -34.99 -15.16 -5.12
N LYS A 90 -34.74 -13.87 -4.86
CA LYS A 90 -35.46 -12.73 -5.45
C LYS A 90 -34.67 -12.06 -6.57
N ALA A 91 -33.58 -12.69 -7.02
CA ALA A 91 -32.62 -12.19 -8.00
C ALA A 91 -31.91 -10.89 -7.58
N ARG A 92 -31.83 -10.58 -6.28
CA ARG A 92 -30.98 -9.49 -5.78
C ARG A 92 -29.51 -9.88 -5.91
N VAL A 93 -28.69 -8.95 -6.38
CA VAL A 93 -27.25 -9.15 -6.55
C VAL A 93 -26.55 -8.98 -5.22
N LEU A 94 -26.05 -10.08 -4.66
CA LEU A 94 -25.29 -10.12 -3.40
C LEU A 94 -23.79 -9.82 -3.62
N PHE A 95 -23.27 -10.16 -4.81
CA PHE A 95 -21.89 -9.91 -5.21
C PHE A 95 -21.76 -9.91 -6.74
N HIS A 96 -20.83 -9.13 -7.27
CA HIS A 96 -20.35 -9.27 -8.65
C HIS A 96 -18.89 -8.85 -8.80
N ASN A 97 -18.14 -9.50 -9.70
CA ASN A 97 -16.72 -9.18 -9.95
C ASN A 97 -16.54 -8.07 -11.00
N LEU A 98 -15.31 -7.58 -11.20
CA LEU A 98 -15.00 -6.53 -12.19
C LEU A 98 -15.42 -6.89 -13.64
N PRO A 99 -15.22 -8.12 -14.15
CA PRO A 99 -15.80 -8.54 -15.43
C PRO A 99 -17.32 -8.37 -15.51
N ALA A 100 -18.06 -8.66 -14.45
CA ALA A 100 -19.51 -8.46 -14.41
C ALA A 100 -19.90 -6.97 -14.49
N THR A 101 -19.16 -6.07 -13.84
CA THR A 101 -19.35 -4.62 -14.00
C THR A 101 -19.22 -4.20 -15.47
N ARG A 102 -18.22 -4.70 -16.18
CA ARG A 102 -18.04 -4.38 -17.61
C ARG A 102 -19.17 -4.92 -18.48
N VAL A 103 -19.72 -6.10 -18.14
CA VAL A 103 -20.90 -6.64 -18.84
C VAL A 103 -22.09 -5.69 -18.68
N LEU A 104 -22.34 -5.18 -17.47
CA LEU A 104 -23.42 -4.22 -17.22
C LEU A 104 -23.24 -2.90 -17.99
N GLU A 105 -22.00 -2.46 -18.19
CA GLU A 105 -21.69 -1.24 -18.94
C GLU A 105 -21.81 -1.40 -20.47
N THR A 106 -21.60 -2.62 -20.98
CA THR A 106 -21.44 -2.87 -22.42
C THR A 106 -22.58 -3.65 -23.06
N ASP A 107 -23.33 -4.41 -22.27
CA ASP A 107 -24.41 -5.28 -22.75
C ASP A 107 -25.76 -4.80 -22.20
N SER A 108 -26.48 -4.02 -23.00
CA SER A 108 -27.79 -3.47 -22.62
C SER A 108 -28.86 -4.54 -22.36
N ARG A 109 -28.60 -5.81 -22.66
CA ARG A 109 -29.52 -6.91 -22.35
C ARG A 109 -29.51 -7.30 -20.88
N ILE A 110 -28.51 -6.88 -20.12
CA ILE A 110 -28.34 -7.21 -18.72
C ILE A 110 -28.22 -5.89 -17.96
N SER A 111 -29.07 -5.69 -16.97
CA SER A 111 -29.00 -4.49 -16.12
C SER A 111 -29.28 -4.84 -14.66
N ILE A 112 -28.92 -3.93 -13.77
CA ILE A 112 -29.32 -3.97 -12.37
C ILE A 112 -30.30 -2.83 -12.12
N ALA A 113 -31.50 -3.16 -11.65
CA ALA A 113 -32.53 -2.21 -11.26
C ALA A 113 -33.07 -2.60 -9.88
N ASP A 114 -33.14 -1.65 -8.94
CA ASP A 114 -33.54 -1.89 -7.55
C ASP A 114 -32.78 -3.09 -6.92
N GLU A 115 -31.45 -3.11 -7.10
CA GLU A 115 -30.53 -4.17 -6.65
C GLU A 115 -30.76 -5.55 -7.29
N LYS A 116 -31.71 -5.70 -8.22
CA LYS A 116 -32.01 -6.97 -8.89
C LYS A 116 -31.42 -7.02 -10.28
N ILE A 117 -30.89 -8.18 -10.63
CA ILE A 117 -30.49 -8.44 -12.01
C ILE A 117 -31.73 -8.61 -12.90
N SER A 118 -31.68 -8.00 -14.09
CA SER A 118 -32.76 -8.04 -15.07
C SER A 118 -32.19 -8.35 -16.45
N LEU A 119 -32.80 -9.34 -17.10
CA LEU A 119 -32.53 -9.75 -18.47
C LEU A 119 -33.63 -9.19 -19.38
N THR A 120 -33.25 -8.58 -20.50
CA THR A 120 -34.24 -8.01 -21.44
C THR A 120 -35.04 -9.08 -22.18
N GLU A 121 -34.50 -10.29 -22.31
CA GLU A 121 -35.18 -11.41 -22.97
C GLU A 121 -36.16 -12.09 -22.00
N PRO A 122 -37.49 -12.03 -22.25
CA PRO A 122 -38.49 -12.49 -21.28
C PRO A 122 -38.36 -13.96 -20.91
N GLU A 123 -38.03 -14.83 -21.87
CA GLU A 123 -37.87 -16.27 -21.61
C GLU A 123 -36.71 -16.55 -20.65
N GLN A 124 -35.58 -15.85 -20.83
CA GLN A 124 -34.41 -15.97 -19.98
C GLN A 124 -34.68 -15.43 -18.57
N GLN A 125 -35.40 -14.30 -18.48
CA GLN A 125 -35.79 -13.71 -17.20
C GLN A 125 -36.70 -14.65 -16.39
N VAL A 126 -37.69 -15.27 -17.05
CA VAL A 126 -38.59 -16.24 -16.41
C VAL A 126 -37.82 -17.48 -15.94
N ALA A 127 -36.93 -18.02 -16.79
CA ALA A 127 -36.10 -19.16 -16.43
C ALA A 127 -35.19 -18.88 -15.22
N LEU A 128 -34.50 -17.73 -15.22
CA LEU A 128 -33.67 -17.26 -14.10
C LEU A 128 -34.46 -17.20 -12.79
N LEU A 129 -35.60 -16.52 -12.79
CA LEU A 129 -36.42 -16.34 -11.59
C LEU A 129 -37.01 -17.66 -11.09
N SER A 130 -37.49 -18.52 -12.01
CA SER A 130 -38.06 -19.81 -11.65
C SER A 130 -37.03 -20.72 -10.98
N ALA A 131 -35.79 -20.74 -11.50
CA ALA A 131 -34.72 -21.56 -10.92
C ALA A 131 -34.26 -21.04 -9.55
N LEU A 132 -34.08 -19.72 -9.41
CA LEU A 132 -33.73 -19.12 -8.12
C LEU A 132 -34.82 -19.38 -7.06
N GLN A 133 -36.09 -19.40 -7.44
CA GLN A 133 -37.17 -19.73 -6.52
C GLN A 133 -37.22 -21.22 -6.17
N SER A 134 -36.96 -22.12 -7.13
CA SER A 134 -36.95 -23.55 -6.86
C SER A 134 -35.81 -23.96 -5.92
N TRP A 135 -34.68 -23.26 -5.99
CA TRP A 135 -33.52 -23.52 -5.12
C TRP A 135 -33.60 -22.85 -3.74
N ASP A 136 -34.65 -22.06 -3.46
CA ASP A 136 -34.87 -21.38 -2.16
C ASP A 136 -35.41 -22.33 -1.06
N GLY A 137 -34.82 -23.53 -0.96
CA GLY A 137 -35.27 -24.62 -0.10
C GLY A 137 -34.17 -25.66 0.17
N PRO A 138 -34.47 -26.75 0.91
CA PRO A 138 -33.50 -27.81 1.15
C PRO A 138 -33.10 -28.48 -0.17
N ALA A 139 -31.79 -28.62 -0.38
CA ALA A 139 -31.16 -29.13 -1.59
C ALA A 139 -31.88 -30.36 -2.16
N SER A 140 -32.36 -30.24 -3.40
CA SER A 140 -32.94 -31.35 -4.13
C SER A 140 -31.89 -32.01 -5.03
N SER A 141 -32.03 -33.29 -5.36
CA SER A 141 -31.15 -33.94 -6.34
C SER A 141 -31.39 -33.48 -7.79
N GLU A 142 -32.36 -32.60 -8.03
CA GLU A 142 -32.73 -32.04 -9.33
C GLU A 142 -32.19 -30.61 -9.54
N ASP A 143 -31.51 -30.04 -8.54
CA ASP A 143 -30.94 -28.70 -8.62
C ASP A 143 -29.65 -28.73 -9.48
N GLU A 144 -29.81 -28.55 -10.79
CA GLU A 144 -28.70 -28.58 -11.76
C GLU A 144 -28.41 -27.21 -12.39
N ALA A 145 -27.17 -27.01 -12.84
CA ALA A 145 -26.79 -25.84 -13.60
C ALA A 145 -27.55 -25.75 -14.94
N MET A 146 -28.07 -24.56 -15.25
CA MET A 146 -28.91 -24.27 -16.41
C MET A 146 -28.21 -23.33 -17.38
N LEU A 147 -28.25 -23.66 -18.67
CA LEU A 147 -27.92 -22.73 -19.75
C LEU A 147 -29.09 -21.76 -19.97
N LEU A 148 -28.92 -20.49 -19.57
CA LEU A 148 -29.93 -19.45 -19.77
C LEU A 148 -29.93 -18.88 -21.18
N GLY A 149 -28.77 -18.84 -21.84
CA GLY A 149 -28.69 -18.25 -23.16
C GLY A 149 -27.33 -18.37 -23.80
N ARG A 150 -27.35 -18.39 -25.14
CA ARG A 150 -26.17 -18.26 -25.99
C ARG A 150 -26.42 -17.16 -27.02
N SER A 151 -25.46 -16.27 -27.17
CA SER A 151 -25.49 -15.23 -28.19
C SER A 151 -24.36 -15.43 -29.18
N ASP A 152 -24.72 -15.78 -30.42
CA ASP A 152 -23.73 -16.00 -31.48
C ASP A 152 -23.06 -14.70 -31.95
N ALA A 153 -23.73 -13.55 -31.83
CA ALA A 153 -23.17 -12.24 -32.18
C ALA A 153 -21.96 -11.84 -31.31
N ASN A 154 -21.98 -12.21 -30.02
CA ASN A 154 -20.92 -11.86 -29.05
C ASN A 154 -20.18 -13.09 -28.50
N ALA A 155 -20.45 -14.29 -29.04
CA ALA A 155 -19.95 -15.58 -28.54
C ALA A 155 -20.06 -15.70 -27.01
N GLN A 156 -21.19 -15.22 -26.45
CA GLN A 156 -21.46 -15.20 -25.02
C GLN A 156 -22.33 -16.38 -24.62
N ILE A 157 -22.02 -16.97 -23.47
CA ILE A 157 -22.76 -18.06 -22.84
C ILE A 157 -23.11 -17.63 -21.42
N MET A 158 -24.39 -17.77 -21.07
CA MET A 158 -24.92 -17.47 -19.73
C MET A 158 -25.35 -18.78 -19.06
N VAL A 159 -24.73 -19.10 -17.93
CA VAL A 159 -25.02 -20.30 -17.14
C VAL A 159 -25.40 -19.90 -15.73
N LEU A 160 -26.55 -20.36 -15.26
CA LEU A 160 -26.98 -20.21 -13.87
C LEU A 160 -26.74 -21.52 -13.12
N SER A 161 -26.04 -21.46 -12.00
CA SER A 161 -25.73 -22.63 -11.16
C SER A 161 -26.34 -22.45 -9.77
N PRO A 162 -26.77 -23.53 -9.08
CA PRO A 162 -27.13 -23.47 -7.67
C PRO A 162 -25.96 -22.98 -6.81
N ALA A 163 -26.25 -22.20 -5.76
CA ALA A 163 -25.23 -21.70 -4.86
C ALA A 163 -24.48 -22.83 -4.12
N GLU A 164 -25.13 -23.96 -3.85
CA GLU A 164 -24.53 -25.09 -3.15
C GLU A 164 -23.46 -25.81 -3.99
N ASP A 165 -23.63 -25.89 -5.30
CA ASP A 165 -22.58 -26.39 -6.20
C ASP A 165 -21.38 -25.44 -6.23
N ALA A 166 -21.64 -24.12 -6.25
CA ALA A 166 -20.57 -23.13 -6.12
C ALA A 166 -19.87 -23.22 -4.74
N HIS A 167 -20.61 -23.49 -3.66
CA HIS A 167 -20.07 -23.69 -2.32
C HIS A 167 -19.12 -24.90 -2.27
N ARG A 168 -19.47 -26.00 -2.94
CA ARG A 168 -18.65 -27.21 -3.05
C ARG A 168 -17.33 -26.97 -3.81
N PHE A 169 -17.32 -26.04 -4.76
CA PHE A 169 -16.14 -25.66 -5.54
C PHE A 169 -15.24 -24.65 -4.83
N LEU A 170 -15.81 -23.70 -4.07
CA LEU A 170 -15.07 -22.57 -3.52
C LEU A 170 -14.54 -22.79 -2.10
N HIS A 171 -15.00 -23.83 -1.37
CA HIS A 171 -14.63 -24.08 0.04
C HIS A 171 -14.82 -22.86 0.98
N GLU A 172 -15.59 -21.86 0.56
CA GLU A 172 -15.92 -20.65 1.32
C GLU A 172 -17.43 -20.53 1.51
N GLN A 173 -17.87 -19.99 2.66
CA GLN A 173 -19.29 -19.73 2.93
C GLN A 173 -19.78 -18.57 2.05
N LEU A 174 -20.60 -18.89 1.05
CA LEU A 174 -21.45 -17.89 0.42
C LEU A 174 -22.42 -17.29 1.47
N PRO A 175 -22.93 -16.07 1.27
CA PRO A 175 -23.97 -15.52 2.12
C PRO A 175 -25.11 -16.55 2.28
N GLY A 176 -25.64 -16.74 3.49
CA GLY A 176 -26.69 -17.75 3.73
C GLY A 176 -28.00 -17.53 2.96
N THR A 177 -28.16 -16.36 2.32
CA THR A 177 -29.26 -16.04 1.41
C THR A 177 -28.93 -16.24 -0.07
N ALA A 178 -27.71 -16.69 -0.40
CA ALA A 178 -27.31 -16.97 -1.77
C ALA A 178 -27.98 -18.24 -2.26
N THR A 179 -28.68 -18.13 -3.39
CA THR A 179 -29.50 -19.21 -3.95
C THR A 179 -28.94 -19.66 -5.30
N GLY A 180 -28.35 -18.76 -6.08
CA GLY A 180 -27.71 -19.10 -7.35
C GLY A 180 -26.53 -18.20 -7.72
N VAL A 181 -25.70 -18.69 -8.64
CA VAL A 181 -24.56 -17.98 -9.21
C VAL A 181 -24.72 -17.94 -10.74
N LEU A 182 -24.77 -16.74 -11.30
CA LEU A 182 -24.83 -16.52 -12.74
C LEU A 182 -23.42 -16.28 -13.28
N PHE A 183 -22.98 -17.15 -14.19
CA PHE A 183 -21.74 -17.04 -14.94
C PHE A 183 -22.03 -16.56 -16.35
N ILE A 184 -21.31 -15.52 -16.79
CA ILE A 184 -21.37 -15.01 -18.15
C ILE A 184 -19.95 -15.05 -18.73
N ALA A 185 -19.73 -15.99 -19.65
CA ALA A 185 -18.47 -16.16 -20.33
C ALA A 185 -18.61 -15.67 -21.78
N GLY A 186 -17.69 -14.84 -22.25
CA GLY A 186 -17.68 -14.36 -23.63
C GLY A 186 -16.41 -13.59 -23.99
N HIS A 187 -16.20 -13.34 -25.27
CA HIS A 187 -14.98 -12.73 -25.80
C HIS A 187 -15.02 -11.19 -25.80
N ALA A 188 -15.41 -10.60 -24.67
CA ALA A 188 -15.43 -9.13 -24.50
C ALA A 188 -14.16 -8.57 -23.84
N SER A 189 -13.17 -9.41 -23.51
CA SER A 189 -11.88 -8.93 -22.97
C SER A 189 -11.16 -8.10 -24.03
N SER A 190 -10.41 -7.05 -23.63
CA SER A 190 -9.66 -6.24 -24.58
C SER A 190 -8.67 -7.14 -25.36
N ASN A 191 -8.95 -7.38 -26.64
CA ASN A 191 -8.10 -8.17 -27.55
C ASN A 191 -6.62 -7.72 -27.45
N ARG A 192 -6.39 -6.44 -27.19
CA ARG A 192 -5.06 -5.84 -27.03
C ARG A 192 -4.25 -6.44 -25.87
N GLN A 193 -4.84 -6.67 -24.70
CA GLN A 193 -4.11 -7.20 -23.55
C GLN A 193 -3.74 -8.68 -23.75
N GLN A 194 -4.68 -9.48 -24.28
CA GLN A 194 -4.41 -10.86 -24.65
C GLN A 194 -3.33 -10.97 -25.74
N GLN A 195 -3.35 -10.07 -26.74
CA GLN A 195 -2.30 -9.98 -27.76
C GLN A 195 -0.94 -9.70 -27.14
N GLN A 196 -0.82 -8.72 -26.24
CA GLN A 196 0.45 -8.41 -25.57
C GLN A 196 1.00 -9.60 -24.78
N ARG A 197 0.15 -10.37 -24.11
CA ARG A 197 0.59 -11.55 -23.36
C ARG A 197 1.00 -12.71 -24.25
N LEU A 198 0.27 -12.95 -25.34
CA LEU A 198 0.67 -13.92 -26.34
C LEU A 198 2.04 -13.58 -26.93
N GLN A 199 2.34 -12.29 -27.13
CA GLN A 199 3.66 -11.83 -27.53
C GLN A 199 4.72 -12.11 -26.45
N GLN A 200 4.43 -11.82 -25.18
CA GLN A 200 5.38 -12.04 -24.08
C GLN A 200 5.66 -13.52 -23.80
N LEU A 201 4.61 -14.35 -23.68
CA LEU A 201 4.72 -15.75 -23.29
C LEU A 201 5.32 -16.63 -24.39
N TYR A 202 4.99 -16.35 -25.66
CA TYR A 202 5.34 -17.20 -26.79
C TYR A 202 6.20 -16.49 -27.84
N GLN A 203 6.67 -15.26 -27.57
CA GLN A 203 7.51 -14.46 -28.48
C GLN A 203 6.88 -14.28 -29.86
N LEU A 204 5.54 -14.20 -29.88
CA LEU A 204 4.78 -13.91 -31.08
C LEU A 204 4.97 -12.43 -31.45
N THR A 205 4.89 -12.13 -32.74
CA THR A 205 4.76 -10.77 -33.25
C THR A 205 3.32 -10.26 -33.06
N PRO A 206 3.07 -8.94 -33.15
CA PRO A 206 1.70 -8.40 -33.09
C PRO A 206 0.74 -9.06 -34.09
N SER A 207 1.21 -9.36 -35.32
CA SER A 207 0.39 -10.02 -36.34
C SER A 207 0.13 -11.49 -36.03
N GLU A 208 1.12 -12.20 -35.48
CA GLU A 208 0.95 -13.61 -35.06
C GLU A 208 -0.03 -13.72 -33.89
N ALA A 209 0.04 -12.80 -32.91
CA ALA A 209 -0.89 -12.76 -31.79
C ALA A 209 -2.32 -12.47 -32.23
N ASP A 210 -2.54 -11.53 -33.16
CA ASP A 210 -3.86 -11.25 -33.74
C ASP A 210 -4.44 -12.48 -34.46
N ILE A 211 -3.67 -13.14 -35.32
CA ILE A 211 -4.11 -14.35 -36.04
C ILE A 211 -4.42 -15.47 -35.03
N THR A 212 -3.59 -15.62 -34.00
CA THR A 212 -3.76 -16.63 -32.93
C THR A 212 -5.09 -16.45 -32.19
N LEU A 213 -5.47 -15.22 -31.84
CA LEU A 213 -6.76 -14.95 -31.18
C LEU A 213 -7.94 -15.20 -32.11
N ARG A 214 -7.86 -14.81 -33.38
CA ARG A 214 -8.93 -15.07 -34.35
C ARG A 214 -9.17 -16.56 -34.59
N LEU A 215 -8.09 -17.36 -34.59
CA LEU A 215 -8.20 -18.82 -34.65
C LEU A 215 -8.86 -19.39 -33.38
N ALA A 216 -8.57 -18.81 -32.20
CA ALA A 216 -9.21 -19.21 -30.95
C ALA A 216 -10.70 -18.82 -30.89
N GLN A 217 -11.08 -17.74 -31.59
CA GLN A 217 -12.48 -17.35 -31.81
C GLN A 217 -13.22 -18.24 -32.81
N GLY A 218 -12.52 -19.21 -33.43
CA GLY A 218 -13.12 -20.18 -34.35
C GLY A 218 -13.16 -19.71 -35.82
N LEU A 219 -12.54 -18.57 -36.16
CA LEU A 219 -12.47 -18.13 -37.55
C LEU A 219 -11.60 -19.07 -38.38
N SER A 220 -12.05 -19.32 -39.61
CA SER A 220 -11.30 -20.03 -40.64
C SER A 220 -10.15 -19.19 -41.20
N VAL A 221 -9.21 -19.85 -41.90
CA VAL A 221 -8.08 -19.19 -42.55
C VAL A 221 -8.56 -18.16 -43.58
N GLU A 222 -9.65 -18.47 -44.27
CA GLU A 222 -10.28 -17.67 -45.30
C GLU A 222 -10.92 -16.41 -44.69
N GLU A 223 -11.66 -16.54 -43.60
CA GLU A 223 -12.26 -15.40 -42.88
C GLU A 223 -11.18 -14.49 -42.26
N ILE A 224 -10.10 -15.07 -41.73
CA ILE A 224 -8.97 -14.28 -41.20
C ILE A 224 -8.26 -13.52 -42.32
N ALA A 225 -8.12 -14.16 -43.48
CA ALA A 225 -7.50 -13.54 -44.66
C ALA A 225 -8.32 -12.34 -45.14
N GLU A 226 -9.65 -12.50 -45.22
CA GLU A 226 -10.58 -11.44 -45.56
C GLU A 226 -10.52 -10.29 -44.55
N ALA A 227 -10.65 -10.58 -43.25
CA ALA A 227 -10.62 -9.59 -42.18
C ALA A 227 -9.31 -8.79 -42.11
N ARG A 228 -8.19 -9.39 -42.55
CA ARG A 228 -6.86 -8.76 -42.59
C ARG A 228 -6.49 -8.22 -43.97
N SER A 229 -7.40 -8.22 -44.95
CA SER A 229 -7.12 -7.84 -46.35
C SER A 229 -5.83 -8.51 -46.89
N SER A 230 -5.65 -9.78 -46.54
CA SER A 230 -4.46 -10.58 -46.81
C SER A 230 -4.82 -11.81 -47.65
N LYS A 231 -3.84 -12.45 -48.32
CA LYS A 231 -4.10 -13.70 -49.05
C LYS A 231 -4.16 -14.90 -48.08
N PRO A 232 -5.03 -15.90 -48.29
CA PRO A 232 -5.07 -17.11 -47.45
C PRO A 232 -3.71 -17.84 -47.33
N ALA A 233 -2.89 -17.80 -48.38
CA ALA A 233 -1.53 -18.35 -48.36
C ALA A 233 -0.59 -17.63 -47.34
N THR A 234 -0.77 -16.32 -47.15
CA THR A 234 -0.03 -15.53 -46.17
C THR A 234 -0.44 -15.92 -44.74
N ILE A 235 -1.74 -16.07 -44.48
CA ILE A 235 -2.25 -16.53 -43.18
C ILE A 235 -1.72 -17.94 -42.85
N ARG A 236 -1.72 -18.87 -43.82
CA ARG A 236 -1.13 -20.21 -43.64
C ARG A 236 0.36 -20.16 -43.28
N SER A 237 1.11 -19.20 -43.83
CA SER A 237 2.53 -19.02 -43.49
C SER A 237 2.70 -18.51 -42.06
N TYR A 238 1.87 -17.56 -41.61
CA TYR A 238 1.85 -17.13 -40.22
C TYR A 238 1.48 -18.27 -39.26
N ILE A 239 0.48 -19.08 -39.59
CA ILE A 239 0.07 -20.25 -38.78
C ILE A 239 1.24 -21.23 -38.59
N LYS A 240 2.02 -21.49 -39.65
CA LYS A 240 3.22 -22.33 -39.56
C LYS A 240 4.26 -21.75 -38.59
N SER A 241 4.49 -20.44 -38.63
CA SER A 241 5.38 -19.74 -37.69
C SER A 241 4.85 -19.81 -36.25
N ILE A 242 3.56 -19.57 -36.05
CA ILE A 242 2.89 -19.67 -34.75
C ILE A 242 3.09 -21.06 -34.17
N PHE A 243 2.80 -22.13 -34.92
CA PHE A 243 3.00 -23.51 -34.49
C PHE A 243 4.44 -23.79 -34.04
N GLN A 244 5.44 -23.26 -34.74
CA GLN A 244 6.84 -23.39 -34.31
C GLN A 244 7.10 -22.68 -32.98
N LYS A 245 6.63 -21.44 -32.82
CA LYS A 245 6.85 -20.63 -31.62
C LYS A 245 6.08 -21.15 -30.40
N THR A 246 4.87 -21.66 -30.59
CA THR A 246 4.03 -22.23 -29.53
C THR A 246 4.27 -23.72 -29.30
N LYS A 247 5.15 -24.36 -30.09
CA LYS A 247 5.43 -25.80 -30.07
C LYS A 247 4.18 -26.67 -30.25
N THR A 248 3.23 -26.22 -31.07
CA THR A 248 2.03 -26.97 -31.44
C THR A 248 2.14 -27.48 -32.87
N ARG A 249 1.32 -28.47 -33.25
CA ARG A 249 1.35 -29.08 -34.60
C ARG A 249 0.04 -28.93 -35.36
N ARG A 250 -1.06 -28.68 -34.66
CA ARG A 250 -2.41 -28.58 -35.22
C ARG A 250 -3.17 -27.40 -34.63
N GLN A 251 -4.12 -26.86 -35.38
CA GLN A 251 -4.95 -25.73 -34.94
C GLN A 251 -5.68 -26.05 -33.64
N ALA A 252 -6.25 -27.26 -33.50
CA ALA A 252 -6.90 -27.69 -32.27
C ALA A 252 -5.97 -27.70 -31.05
N GLU A 253 -4.67 -28.04 -31.23
CA GLU A 253 -3.68 -27.99 -30.15
C GLU A 253 -3.34 -26.56 -29.74
N LEU A 254 -3.23 -25.65 -30.73
CA LEU A 254 -3.04 -24.23 -30.48
C LEU A 254 -4.24 -23.62 -29.74
N VAL A 255 -5.47 -23.92 -30.17
CA VAL A 255 -6.69 -23.46 -29.50
C VAL A 255 -6.75 -23.99 -28.08
N ALA A 256 -6.46 -25.28 -27.86
CA ALA A 256 -6.42 -25.86 -26.52
C ALA A 256 -5.34 -25.22 -25.62
N LEU A 257 -4.17 -24.88 -26.18
CA LEU A 257 -3.10 -24.16 -25.45
C LEU A 257 -3.58 -22.78 -25.01
N ILE A 258 -4.23 -22.02 -25.89
CA ILE A 258 -4.73 -20.66 -25.61
C ILE A 258 -5.81 -20.70 -24.54
N LEU A 259 -6.77 -21.64 -24.63
CA LEU A 259 -7.85 -21.79 -23.65
C LEU A 259 -7.36 -22.19 -22.26
N ARG A 260 -6.20 -22.86 -22.17
CA ARG A 260 -5.58 -23.26 -20.90
C ARG A 260 -4.59 -22.23 -20.36
N ALA A 261 -4.08 -21.35 -21.20
CA ALA A 261 -3.12 -20.34 -20.80
C ALA A 261 -3.85 -19.22 -19.99
N PRO A 262 -3.23 -18.69 -18.92
CA PRO A 262 -3.81 -17.62 -18.11
C PRO A 262 -3.69 -16.25 -18.82
N LEU A 263 -4.22 -16.16 -20.04
CA LEU A 263 -4.17 -14.96 -20.89
C LEU A 263 -5.06 -13.82 -20.39
N HIS A 264 -5.86 -14.08 -19.33
CA HIS A 264 -6.77 -13.12 -18.71
C HIS A 264 -6.29 -12.58 -17.35
N VAL A 265 -5.48 -13.36 -16.59
CA VAL A 265 -4.89 -12.94 -15.31
C VAL A 265 -3.92 -11.76 -15.45
N ALA A 266 -4.33 -10.53 -15.14
CA ALA A 266 -3.41 -9.41 -15.19
C ALA A 266 -2.37 -9.57 -14.08
N LEU A 267 -1.21 -10.12 -14.44
CA LEU A 267 0.04 -9.89 -13.72
C LEU A 267 0.51 -8.45 -13.96
N THR A 268 -0.40 -7.48 -13.91
CA THR A 268 -0.02 -6.10 -13.67
C THR A 268 0.00 -5.97 -12.17
N GLY A 269 1.13 -6.31 -11.56
CA GLY A 269 1.49 -5.59 -10.35
C GLY A 269 1.34 -4.11 -10.69
N LYS A 270 0.54 -3.39 -9.91
CA LYS A 270 0.52 -1.91 -9.94
C LYS A 270 1.90 -1.28 -9.64
N ASN A 271 2.97 -2.07 -9.58
CA ASN A 271 4.35 -1.62 -9.41
C ASN A 271 5.02 -1.19 -10.73
N ALA A 272 4.34 -1.29 -11.87
CA ALA A 272 4.83 -0.76 -13.14
C ALA A 272 4.68 0.78 -13.21
N ALA A 273 5.39 1.50 -12.34
CA ALA A 273 5.88 2.89 -12.49
C ALA A 273 6.25 3.55 -11.12
N ILE A 274 6.80 2.81 -10.16
CA ILE A 274 7.52 3.49 -9.05
C ILE A 274 8.93 3.76 -9.59
N ASP A 275 9.32 5.04 -9.70
CA ASP A 275 10.66 5.40 -10.18
C ASP A 275 11.77 4.81 -9.30
N GLY A 276 13.00 4.70 -9.80
CA GLY A 276 14.15 4.18 -9.06
C GLY A 276 14.30 2.65 -9.14
N GLN A 277 15.30 2.14 -8.43
CA GLN A 277 15.68 0.72 -8.44
C GLN A 277 15.85 0.21 -7.02
N ASP A 278 15.14 -0.87 -6.67
CA ASP A 278 15.35 -1.58 -5.41
C ASP A 278 16.67 -2.35 -5.44
N VAL A 279 17.38 -2.29 -4.32
CA VAL A 279 18.64 -2.99 -4.07
C VAL A 279 18.52 -3.66 -2.71
N VAL A 280 18.88 -4.93 -2.65
CA VAL A 280 18.99 -5.68 -1.40
C VAL A 280 20.45 -5.86 -1.09
N ILE A 281 20.85 -5.51 0.14
CA ILE A 281 22.19 -5.79 0.64
C ILE A 281 22.12 -6.81 1.78
N ALA A 282 23.10 -7.71 1.80
CA ALA A 282 23.37 -8.51 2.98
C ALA A 282 24.16 -7.64 3.96
N ALA A 283 23.57 -7.39 5.12
CA ALA A 283 24.15 -6.64 6.22
C ALA A 283 24.56 -7.58 7.37
N ARG A 284 25.15 -7.01 8.43
CA ARG A 284 25.52 -7.75 9.65
C ARG A 284 24.31 -8.45 10.27
N HIS A 285 24.60 -9.47 11.08
CA HIS A 285 23.58 -10.25 11.81
C HIS A 285 22.53 -10.93 10.90
N ASP A 286 22.94 -11.35 9.70
CA ASP A 286 22.08 -11.97 8.68
C ASP A 286 20.89 -11.10 8.24
N ARG A 287 20.95 -9.78 8.51
CA ARG A 287 19.95 -8.81 8.05
C ARG A 287 20.06 -8.64 6.53
N GLN A 288 18.90 -8.57 5.87
CA GLN A 288 18.77 -8.12 4.50
C GLN A 288 18.23 -6.69 4.56
N VAL A 289 19.04 -5.70 4.20
CA VAL A 289 18.58 -4.31 4.13
C VAL A 289 18.08 -4.03 2.73
N MET A 290 16.80 -3.68 2.63
CA MET A 290 16.19 -3.20 1.41
C MET A 290 16.40 -1.69 1.31
N LEU A 291 16.80 -1.21 0.13
CA LEU A 291 16.87 0.21 -0.15
C LEU A 291 16.46 0.48 -1.59
N ARG A 292 16.10 1.72 -1.88
CA ARG A 292 15.80 2.18 -3.22
C ARG A 292 16.74 3.28 -3.66
N SER A 293 17.31 3.11 -4.84
CA SER A 293 18.21 4.06 -5.49
C SER A 293 17.45 4.93 -6.49
N TYR A 294 17.59 6.25 -6.38
CA TYR A 294 17.04 7.23 -7.32
C TYR A 294 18.15 8.12 -7.89
N GLY A 295 18.03 8.51 -9.16
CA GLY A 295 19.07 9.26 -9.87
C GLY A 295 20.15 8.37 -10.49
N PRO A 296 21.19 8.96 -11.11
CA PRO A 296 22.25 8.22 -11.79
C PRO A 296 23.16 7.44 -10.83
N GLU A 297 23.58 6.23 -11.23
CA GLU A 297 24.46 5.36 -10.42
C GLU A 297 25.78 6.02 -9.99
N ASN A 298 26.33 6.89 -10.84
CA ASN A 298 27.59 7.63 -10.62
C ASN A 298 27.36 9.04 -10.03
N GLY A 299 26.18 9.31 -9.48
CA GLY A 299 25.88 10.57 -8.80
C GLY A 299 26.53 10.65 -7.41
N LEU A 300 26.65 11.87 -6.87
CA LEU A 300 27.02 12.10 -5.48
C LEU A 300 26.03 11.36 -4.56
N PRO A 301 26.49 10.44 -3.69
CA PRO A 301 25.61 9.66 -2.84
C PRO A 301 24.97 10.53 -1.75
N VAL A 302 23.65 10.40 -1.62
CA VAL A 302 22.82 11.03 -0.61
C VAL A 302 22.00 9.94 0.07
N ILE A 303 22.28 9.64 1.35
CA ILE A 303 21.50 8.69 2.12
C ILE A 303 20.30 9.42 2.72
N TRP A 304 19.09 8.93 2.45
CA TRP A 304 17.84 9.55 2.88
C TRP A 304 17.19 8.72 3.99
N CYS A 305 17.10 9.32 5.18
CA CYS A 305 16.46 8.75 6.36
C CYS A 305 14.99 9.19 6.41
N HIS A 306 14.09 8.27 6.04
CA HIS A 306 12.66 8.58 5.83
C HIS A 306 11.89 8.91 7.12
N ALA A 307 10.69 9.48 7.02
CA ALA A 307 9.79 9.71 8.14
C ALA A 307 9.18 8.40 8.71
N SER A 308 8.63 8.42 9.93
CA SER A 308 8.15 7.20 10.62
C SER A 308 6.97 6.48 9.95
N LEU A 309 6.12 7.14 9.18
CA LEU A 309 5.02 6.48 8.45
C LEU A 309 5.35 6.33 6.95
N SER A 310 6.61 6.02 6.66
CA SER A 310 7.17 5.98 5.32
C SER A 310 8.19 4.86 5.18
N CYS A 311 8.84 4.75 4.02
CA CYS A 311 9.76 3.66 3.68
C CYS A 311 10.71 4.09 2.55
N ARG A 312 11.38 3.14 1.90
CA ARG A 312 12.24 3.36 0.71
C ARG A 312 11.58 4.09 -0.45
N PHE A 313 10.24 4.19 -0.46
CA PHE A 313 9.50 4.98 -1.44
C PHE A 313 9.42 6.47 -1.10
N GLU A 314 9.98 6.92 0.03
CA GLU A 314 10.07 8.34 0.37
C GLU A 314 10.99 9.07 -0.59
N ARG A 315 10.41 9.94 -1.42
CA ARG A 315 11.15 10.75 -2.38
C ARG A 315 10.40 12.01 -2.77
N PRO A 316 11.09 13.01 -3.31
CA PRO A 316 10.45 14.12 -3.99
C PRO A 316 9.60 13.64 -5.16
N ARG A 317 8.48 14.32 -5.42
CA ARG A 317 7.60 13.98 -6.54
C ARG A 317 8.30 14.17 -7.88
N ASN A 318 9.02 15.29 -8.02
CA ASN A 318 9.91 15.55 -9.15
C ASN A 318 11.33 15.09 -8.81
N ILE A 319 11.83 14.08 -9.53
CA ILE A 319 13.20 13.54 -9.35
C ILE A 319 14.16 13.95 -10.47
N ASP A 320 13.71 14.69 -11.48
CA ASP A 320 14.53 15.04 -12.65
C ASP A 320 15.76 15.88 -12.24
N PHE A 321 15.63 16.68 -11.20
CA PHE A 321 16.72 17.48 -10.67
C PHE A 321 17.88 16.62 -10.13
N LEU A 322 17.62 15.38 -9.71
CA LEU A 322 18.66 14.44 -9.29
C LEU A 322 19.56 14.08 -10.47
N PHE A 323 18.97 13.78 -11.62
CA PHE A 323 19.71 13.48 -12.85
C PHE A 323 20.47 14.68 -13.37
N LYS A 324 19.83 15.85 -13.38
CA LYS A 324 20.45 17.12 -13.81
C LYS A 324 21.67 17.49 -12.97
N ASN A 325 21.61 17.25 -11.66
CA ASN A 325 22.67 17.62 -10.71
C ASN A 325 23.59 16.45 -10.33
N LYS A 326 23.41 15.28 -10.94
CA LYS A 326 24.18 14.06 -10.66
C LYS A 326 24.16 13.71 -9.17
N LEU A 327 22.97 13.66 -8.58
CA LEU A 327 22.75 13.19 -7.20
C LEU A 327 22.17 11.78 -7.24
N ARG A 328 22.65 10.90 -6.35
CA ARG A 328 22.14 9.55 -6.17
C ARG A 328 21.52 9.42 -4.79
N LEU A 329 20.19 9.39 -4.70
CA LEU A 329 19.49 9.18 -3.45
C LEU A 329 19.42 7.68 -3.15
N LEU A 330 19.81 7.29 -1.95
CA LEU A 330 19.70 5.95 -1.39
C LEU A 330 18.74 6.02 -0.20
N VAL A 331 17.51 5.52 -0.38
CA VAL A 331 16.47 5.54 0.67
C VAL A 331 16.36 4.13 1.23
N LEU A 332 16.76 3.93 2.48
CA LEU A 332 16.80 2.61 3.12
C LEU A 332 15.48 2.35 3.83
N ASP A 333 14.93 1.16 3.70
CA ASP A 333 13.95 0.67 4.66
C ASP A 333 14.65 0.44 6.00
N ARG A 334 14.18 1.09 7.07
CA ARG A 334 14.59 0.76 8.45
C ARG A 334 14.18 -0.68 8.81
N ALA A 335 14.84 -1.28 9.81
CA ALA A 335 14.49 -2.63 10.26
C ALA A 335 13.02 -2.72 10.70
N GLY A 336 12.29 -3.68 10.14
CA GLY A 336 10.85 -3.85 10.33
C GLY A 336 9.97 -2.95 9.44
N TYR A 337 10.55 -2.10 8.59
CA TYR A 337 9.85 -1.39 7.51
C TYR A 337 10.04 -2.10 6.18
N GLY A 338 9.03 -1.99 5.30
CA GLY A 338 9.11 -2.46 3.92
C GLY A 338 9.63 -3.89 3.83
N GLU A 339 10.76 -4.10 3.18
CA GLU A 339 11.37 -5.43 3.01
C GLU A 339 12.68 -5.62 3.78
N THR A 340 13.12 -4.67 4.61
CA THR A 340 14.29 -4.88 5.48
C THR A 340 13.96 -5.87 6.59
N SER A 341 14.76 -6.93 6.71
CA SER A 341 14.52 -8.01 7.67
C SER A 341 15.00 -7.71 9.08
N GLY A 342 14.51 -8.51 10.04
CA GLY A 342 14.94 -8.48 11.43
C GLY A 342 14.10 -7.58 12.33
N PRO A 343 14.35 -7.60 13.64
CA PRO A 343 13.57 -6.83 14.60
C PRO A 343 13.83 -5.32 14.42
N PRO A 344 12.83 -4.47 14.77
CA PRO A 344 13.03 -3.02 14.79
C PRO A 344 14.12 -2.61 15.77
N TYR A 345 14.73 -1.45 15.53
CA TYR A 345 15.82 -0.93 16.36
C TYR A 345 15.40 -0.68 17.81
N ASP A 346 16.34 -0.91 18.73
CA ASP A 346 16.24 -0.57 20.15
C ASP A 346 16.89 0.78 20.49
N SER A 347 17.64 1.36 19.54
CA SER A 347 18.35 2.63 19.66
C SER A 347 18.57 3.25 18.27
N LEU A 348 18.63 4.58 18.20
CA LEU A 348 18.99 5.29 16.96
C LEU A 348 20.38 4.86 16.43
N ASN A 349 21.30 4.49 17.32
CA ASN A 349 22.65 4.05 16.94
C ASN A 349 22.65 2.71 16.21
N ALA A 350 21.65 1.85 16.43
CA ALA A 350 21.57 0.56 15.73
C ALA A 350 21.34 0.72 14.21
N PHE A 351 20.77 1.85 13.78
CA PHE A 351 20.64 2.18 12.35
C PHE A 351 21.99 2.52 11.70
N VAL A 352 22.96 3.02 12.47
CA VAL A 352 24.29 3.39 11.96
C VAL A 352 25.00 2.16 11.40
N ASP A 353 24.82 0.99 12.00
CA ASP A 353 25.39 -0.27 11.49
C ASP A 353 24.87 -0.61 10.08
N ASP A 354 23.57 -0.47 9.85
CA ASP A 354 22.97 -0.73 8.53
C ASP A 354 23.46 0.29 7.49
N VAL A 355 23.58 1.56 7.87
CA VAL A 355 24.16 2.60 7.01
C VAL A 355 25.63 2.31 6.71
N GLN A 356 26.40 1.86 7.70
CA GLN A 356 27.79 1.49 7.51
C GLN A 356 27.94 0.33 6.52
N ASP A 357 27.06 -0.67 6.57
CA ASP A 357 27.05 -1.78 5.63
C ASP A 357 26.65 -1.33 4.21
N VAL A 358 25.68 -0.42 4.06
CA VAL A 358 25.36 0.23 2.77
C VAL A 358 26.54 1.00 2.21
N VAL A 359 27.21 1.81 3.04
CA VAL A 359 28.41 2.57 2.68
C VAL A 359 29.52 1.65 2.20
N ASN A 360 29.72 0.51 2.86
CA ASN A 360 30.73 -0.47 2.48
C ASN A 360 30.36 -1.20 1.18
N HIS A 361 29.09 -1.58 1.02
CA HIS A 361 28.59 -2.26 -0.18
C HIS A 361 28.80 -1.41 -1.44
N PHE A 362 28.45 -0.12 -1.38
CA PHE A 362 28.65 0.80 -2.50
C PHE A 362 30.04 1.44 -2.54
N GLN A 363 30.93 1.10 -1.60
CA GLN A 363 32.30 1.62 -1.50
C GLN A 363 32.34 3.16 -1.46
N LEU A 364 31.43 3.77 -0.70
CA LEU A 364 31.33 5.22 -0.61
C LEU A 364 32.50 5.78 0.22
N SER A 365 33.28 6.68 -0.39
CA SER A 365 34.35 7.41 0.29
C SER A 365 33.79 8.52 1.19
N SER A 366 32.75 9.20 0.73
CA SER A 366 31.97 10.18 1.48
C SER A 366 30.54 10.21 0.94
N PHE A 367 29.62 10.80 1.71
CA PHE A 367 28.22 10.95 1.32
C PHE A 367 27.54 12.08 2.11
N ARG A 368 26.38 12.51 1.63
CA ARG A 368 25.50 13.45 2.34
C ARG A 368 24.31 12.72 2.97
N LEU A 369 23.74 13.32 4.00
CA LEU A 369 22.58 12.77 4.71
C LEU A 369 21.37 13.69 4.59
N VAL A 370 20.21 13.12 4.32
CA VAL A 370 18.92 13.79 4.51
C VAL A 370 18.17 13.12 5.65
N GLY A 371 17.62 13.90 6.57
CA GLY A 371 16.74 13.43 7.64
C GLY A 371 15.38 14.13 7.60
N MET A 372 14.31 13.35 7.45
CA MET A 372 12.94 13.85 7.36
C MET A 372 12.16 13.55 8.64
N LEU A 373 11.58 14.56 9.31
CA LEU A 373 10.83 14.39 10.57
C LEU A 373 11.63 13.55 11.59
N ALA A 374 11.11 12.39 12.03
CA ALA A 374 11.82 11.44 12.90
C ALA A 374 13.10 10.85 12.29
N GLY A 375 13.19 10.81 10.95
CA GLY A 375 14.40 10.45 10.20
C GLY A 375 15.60 11.35 10.52
N ALA A 376 15.37 12.54 11.08
CA ALA A 376 16.41 13.44 11.56
C ALA A 376 17.28 12.81 12.65
N GLY A 377 16.70 12.12 13.64
CA GLY A 377 17.46 11.47 14.70
C GLY A 377 18.39 10.38 14.15
N TYR A 378 17.92 9.62 13.17
CA TYR A 378 18.70 8.60 12.47
C TYR A 378 19.85 9.19 11.63
N ALA A 379 19.56 10.26 10.88
CA ALA A 379 20.58 10.98 10.12
C ALA A 379 21.66 11.58 11.03
N LEU A 380 21.25 12.19 12.16
CA LEU A 380 22.17 12.79 13.11
C LEU A 380 23.00 11.74 13.88
N ALA A 381 22.44 10.58 14.20
CA ALA A 381 23.21 9.44 14.73
C ALA A 381 24.31 9.02 13.74
N CYS A 382 23.99 8.92 12.45
CA CYS A 382 24.99 8.62 11.42
C CYS A 382 26.05 9.72 11.32
N ALA A 383 25.65 10.99 11.39
CA ALA A 383 26.58 12.11 11.35
C ALA A 383 27.54 12.16 12.56
N ALA A 384 27.08 11.78 13.74
CA ALA A 384 27.90 11.68 14.95
C ALA A 384 28.90 10.51 14.88
N HIS A 385 28.48 9.35 14.37
CA HIS A 385 29.28 8.13 14.39
C HIS A 385 30.13 7.87 13.14
N LEU A 386 29.78 8.49 12.00
CA LEU A 386 30.48 8.36 10.71
C LEU A 386 31.07 9.70 10.25
N ALA A 387 31.55 10.50 11.21
CA ALA A 387 31.98 11.89 10.99
C ALA A 387 33.09 12.05 9.94
N ASP A 388 33.89 11.02 9.67
CA ASP A 388 34.94 11.02 8.65
C ASP A 388 34.41 10.84 7.21
N LYS A 389 33.16 10.39 7.06
CA LYS A 389 32.52 10.11 5.77
C LYS A 389 31.34 11.01 5.43
N VAL A 390 30.75 11.67 6.42
CA VAL A 390 29.58 12.54 6.22
C VAL A 390 30.02 13.94 5.82
N ASP A 391 29.74 14.33 4.58
CA ASP A 391 30.10 15.65 4.04
C ASP A 391 29.21 16.76 4.64
N GLU A 392 27.89 16.58 4.54
CA GLU A 392 26.87 17.54 4.98
C GLU A 392 25.57 16.80 5.35
N VAL A 393 24.78 17.41 6.22
CA VAL A 393 23.45 16.93 6.61
C VAL A 393 22.39 17.98 6.25
N LEU A 394 21.28 17.56 5.66
CA LEU A 394 20.10 18.38 5.44
C LEU A 394 18.92 17.77 6.21
N LEU A 395 18.31 18.56 7.07
CA LEU A 395 17.19 18.17 7.90
C LEU A 395 15.93 18.90 7.43
N LEU A 396 14.84 18.17 7.24
CA LEU A 396 13.57 18.69 6.73
C LEU A 396 12.49 18.51 7.81
N ASP A 397 11.99 19.62 8.36
CA ASP A 397 11.08 19.66 9.52
C ASP A 397 11.48 18.64 10.62
N PRO A 398 12.74 18.66 11.10
CA PRO A 398 13.25 17.59 11.94
C PRO A 398 12.60 17.53 13.31
N PHE A 399 12.55 16.32 13.89
CA PHE A 399 12.32 16.15 15.33
C PHE A 399 13.62 16.42 16.11
N ALA A 400 13.50 16.80 17.37
CA ALA A 400 14.64 17.04 18.26
C ALA A 400 14.41 16.45 19.67
N PRO A 401 15.47 16.09 20.41
CA PRO A 401 15.34 15.57 21.76
C PRO A 401 15.04 16.69 22.77
N GLY A 402 14.50 16.33 23.93
CA GLY A 402 14.42 17.23 25.09
C GLY A 402 13.30 18.28 25.05
N ILE A 403 12.39 18.23 24.08
CA ILE A 403 11.24 19.14 24.01
C ILE A 403 10.00 18.50 24.65
N GLU A 404 9.30 19.26 25.49
CA GLU A 404 7.99 18.90 26.04
C GLU A 404 6.87 19.42 25.12
N GLU A 405 6.62 18.74 24.00
CA GLU A 405 5.81 19.26 22.90
C GLU A 405 4.38 19.62 23.32
N HIS A 406 3.78 18.83 24.22
CA HIS A 406 2.45 19.05 24.77
C HIS A 406 2.28 20.35 25.55
N LYS A 407 3.37 20.99 25.99
CA LYS A 407 3.35 22.28 26.70
C LYS A 407 3.43 23.47 25.74
N ILE A 408 3.70 23.24 24.46
CA ILE A 408 3.82 24.29 23.45
C ILE A 408 2.42 24.78 23.06
N PRO A 409 2.11 26.09 23.22
CA PRO A 409 0.83 26.64 22.80
C PRO A 409 0.59 26.43 21.31
N GLY A 410 -0.59 25.92 20.94
CA GLY A 410 -0.95 25.65 19.55
C GLY A 410 -0.38 24.34 18.99
N ALA A 411 0.23 23.48 19.81
CA ALA A 411 0.71 22.17 19.38
C ALA A 411 -0.41 21.34 18.70
N PRO A 412 -0.15 20.75 17.51
CA PRO A 412 -1.05 19.80 16.88
C PRO A 412 -1.41 18.61 17.77
N LEU A 413 -2.52 17.94 17.45
CA LEU A 413 -3.06 16.83 18.24
C LEU A 413 -2.06 15.69 18.45
N TYR A 414 -1.28 15.35 17.41
CA TYR A 414 -0.20 14.36 17.50
C TYR A 414 0.75 14.68 18.66
N TYR A 415 1.37 15.85 18.62
CA TYR A 415 2.36 16.29 19.60
C TYR A 415 1.79 16.46 21.01
N ARG A 416 0.50 16.78 21.10
CA ARG A 416 -0.20 16.86 22.39
C ARG A 416 -0.37 15.51 23.04
N THR A 417 -0.42 14.40 22.31
CA THR A 417 -0.87 13.11 22.85
C THR A 417 0.20 12.02 22.74
N VAL A 418 0.59 11.67 21.52
CA VAL A 418 1.39 10.48 21.21
C VAL A 418 2.77 10.49 21.88
N PRO A 419 3.58 11.57 21.81
CA PRO A 419 4.91 11.58 22.41
C PRO A 419 4.90 11.32 23.93
N ARG A 420 3.90 11.85 24.64
CA ARG A 420 3.78 11.66 26.09
C ARG A 420 3.50 10.22 26.46
N VAL A 421 2.57 9.59 25.75
CA VAL A 421 2.24 8.17 25.95
C VAL A 421 3.46 7.32 25.61
N ALA A 422 4.17 7.61 24.51
CA ALA A 422 5.39 6.91 24.12
C ALA A 422 6.52 6.98 25.15
N ARG A 423 6.73 8.15 25.77
CA ARG A 423 7.71 8.32 26.85
C ARG A 423 7.33 7.57 28.12
N ARG A 424 6.04 7.61 28.51
CA ARG A 424 5.60 7.08 29.81
C ARG A 424 5.23 5.60 29.80
N PHE A 425 4.69 5.12 28.68
CA PHE A 425 4.11 3.79 28.52
C PHE A 425 4.54 3.17 27.18
N PRO A 426 5.84 2.93 26.93
CA PRO A 426 6.34 2.46 25.63
C PRO A 426 5.73 1.12 25.21
N THR A 427 5.51 0.21 26.16
CA THR A 427 4.84 -1.08 25.88
C THR A 427 3.40 -0.87 25.41
N LEU A 428 2.68 0.08 26.02
CA LEU A 428 1.32 0.44 25.64
C LEU A 428 1.28 1.10 24.27
N THR A 429 2.24 1.97 23.94
CA THR A 429 2.36 2.58 22.62
C THR A 429 2.47 1.53 21.52
N LYS A 430 3.26 0.47 21.70
CA LYS A 430 3.30 -0.65 20.74
C LYS A 430 1.92 -1.26 20.53
N LYS A 431 1.18 -1.50 21.61
CA LYS A 431 -0.15 -2.08 21.54
C LYS A 431 -1.18 -1.16 20.88
N VAL A 432 -1.12 0.13 21.16
CA VAL A 432 -1.97 1.14 20.51
C VAL A 432 -1.70 1.17 19.00
N MET A 433 -0.42 1.15 18.59
CA MET A 433 -0.06 1.16 17.18
C MET A 433 -0.41 -0.16 16.48
N GLN A 434 -0.33 -1.31 17.15
CA GLN A 434 -0.82 -2.59 16.62
C GLN A 434 -2.33 -2.55 16.32
N ILE A 435 -3.12 -1.92 17.18
CA ILE A 435 -4.56 -1.73 16.90
C ILE A 435 -4.75 -0.74 15.75
N ALA A 436 -4.02 0.38 15.72
CA ALA A 436 -4.09 1.35 14.62
C ALA A 436 -3.75 0.71 13.27
N ALA A 437 -2.75 -0.18 13.25
CA ALA A 437 -2.31 -0.95 12.08
C ALA A 437 -3.45 -1.69 11.40
N HIS A 438 -4.49 -2.08 12.14
CA HIS A 438 -5.64 -2.78 11.60
C HIS A 438 -6.48 -1.91 10.66
N GLU A 439 -6.72 -0.66 11.05
CA GLU A 439 -7.43 0.30 10.21
C GLU A 439 -6.64 0.55 8.92
N PHE A 440 -5.32 0.65 9.07
CA PHE A 440 -4.38 0.77 7.97
C PHE A 440 -4.42 -0.45 7.03
N SER A 441 -4.38 -1.69 7.54
CA SER A 441 -4.32 -2.90 6.69
C SER A 441 -5.60 -3.21 5.91
N THR A 442 -6.74 -2.65 6.30
CA THR A 442 -8.07 -2.98 5.74
C THR A 442 -8.57 -1.95 4.73
N ASP A 443 -8.54 -0.65 5.06
CA ASP A 443 -8.87 0.44 4.14
C ASP A 443 -7.93 1.64 4.33
N TRP A 444 -6.86 1.64 3.55
CA TRP A 444 -5.89 2.72 3.59
C TRP A 444 -6.50 4.08 3.22
N ARG A 445 -7.57 4.13 2.41
CA ARG A 445 -8.19 5.41 2.02
C ARG A 445 -8.99 6.01 3.16
N SER A 446 -9.72 5.20 3.93
CA SER A 446 -10.38 5.69 5.15
C SER A 446 -9.36 6.08 6.21
N ALA A 447 -8.38 5.20 6.49
CA ALA A 447 -7.34 5.44 7.48
C ALA A 447 -6.49 6.70 7.17
N TYR A 448 -6.22 6.97 5.90
CA TYR A 448 -5.49 8.16 5.48
C TYR A 448 -6.19 9.46 5.91
N ASN A 449 -7.53 9.51 5.89
CA ASN A 449 -8.26 10.68 6.35
C ASN A 449 -8.08 10.94 7.86
N HIS A 450 -7.85 9.90 8.66
CA HIS A 450 -7.51 10.06 10.07
C HIS A 450 -6.07 10.51 10.28
N VAL A 451 -5.13 9.99 9.49
CA VAL A 451 -3.74 10.49 9.46
C VAL A 451 -3.68 11.98 9.13
N LEU A 452 -4.48 12.44 8.16
CA LEU A 452 -4.56 13.87 7.83
C LEU A 452 -4.99 14.76 9.00
N ARG A 453 -5.72 14.23 9.99
CA ARG A 453 -6.14 14.98 11.19
C ARG A 453 -5.02 15.14 12.23
N LEU A 454 -3.92 14.38 12.10
CA LEU A 454 -2.77 14.48 12.99
C LEU A 454 -1.88 15.69 12.68
N PHE A 455 -1.93 16.18 11.44
CA PHE A 455 -1.08 17.26 10.95
C PHE A 455 -1.77 18.62 10.97
N ASN A 456 -0.96 19.68 10.89
CA ASN A 456 -1.46 21.05 10.76
C ASN A 456 -2.18 21.26 9.40
N GLU A 457 -2.85 22.41 9.25
CA GLU A 457 -3.63 22.72 8.04
C GLU A 457 -2.78 22.79 6.76
N GLN A 458 -1.53 23.29 6.85
CA GLN A 458 -0.64 23.45 5.70
C GLN A 458 -0.23 22.09 5.13
N ASP A 459 0.25 21.18 5.98
CA ASP A 459 0.65 19.83 5.57
C ASP A 459 -0.54 19.02 5.09
N ARG A 460 -1.66 19.09 5.81
CA ARG A 460 -2.90 18.41 5.41
C ARG A 460 -3.32 18.83 4.00
N ARG A 461 -3.26 20.12 3.66
CA ARG A 461 -3.66 20.62 2.34
C ARG A 461 -2.81 20.02 1.22
N VAL A 462 -1.50 19.84 1.42
CA VAL A 462 -0.60 19.25 0.42
C VAL A 462 -0.84 17.74 0.30
N LEU A 463 -0.96 17.05 1.44
CA LEU A 463 -1.21 15.61 1.49
C LEU A 463 -2.58 15.22 0.89
N ASP A 464 -3.58 16.10 0.95
CA ASP A 464 -4.91 15.84 0.39
C ASP A 464 -5.00 16.04 -1.14
N GLN A 465 -3.95 16.56 -1.78
CA GLN A 465 -3.89 16.68 -3.25
C GLN A 465 -3.80 15.29 -3.89
N ASP A 466 -4.61 15.01 -4.92
CA ASP A 466 -4.59 13.72 -5.65
C ASP A 466 -3.18 13.32 -6.12
N ALA A 467 -2.38 14.30 -6.56
CA ALA A 467 -1.01 14.08 -7.04
C ALA A 467 -0.01 13.63 -5.95
N VAL A 468 -0.33 13.84 -4.68
CA VAL A 468 0.51 13.51 -3.51
C VAL A 468 -0.07 12.32 -2.75
N LYS A 469 -1.40 12.31 -2.59
CA LYS A 469 -2.14 11.31 -1.83
C LYS A 469 -1.79 9.88 -2.24
N ASP A 470 -1.77 9.56 -3.53
CA ASP A 470 -1.46 8.21 -4.00
C ASP A 470 -0.02 7.78 -3.62
N GLN A 471 0.95 8.70 -3.68
CA GLN A 471 2.33 8.44 -3.30
C GLN A 471 2.43 8.23 -1.78
N ALA A 472 1.81 9.10 -0.98
CA ALA A 472 1.82 9.01 0.48
C ALA A 472 1.13 7.74 0.99
N ILE A 473 -0.01 7.36 0.38
CA ILE A 473 -0.70 6.09 0.65
C ILE A 473 0.23 4.92 0.34
N THR A 474 0.86 4.91 -0.84
CA THR A 474 1.77 3.82 -1.25
C THR A 474 2.94 3.67 -0.28
N GLN A 475 3.56 4.78 0.14
CA GLN A 475 4.65 4.79 1.11
C GLN A 475 4.21 4.21 2.46
N ALA A 476 3.07 4.67 2.97
CA ALA A 476 2.57 4.27 4.26
C ALA A 476 2.10 2.79 4.27
N THR A 477 1.48 2.34 3.17
CA THR A 477 1.12 0.92 2.98
C THR A 477 2.35 0.03 2.99
N GLU A 478 3.39 0.39 2.24
CA GLU A 478 4.64 -0.38 2.21
C GLU A 478 5.37 -0.32 3.55
N ALA A 479 5.34 0.82 4.24
CA ALA A 479 5.92 1.00 5.57
C ALA A 479 5.34 0.01 6.60
N MET A 480 4.04 -0.29 6.52
CA MET A 480 3.35 -1.20 7.44
C MET A 480 3.31 -2.65 6.93
N ARG A 481 4.04 -3.00 5.86
CA ARG A 481 4.07 -4.36 5.29
C ARG A 481 4.33 -5.45 6.33
N GLN A 482 5.20 -5.18 7.30
CA GLN A 482 5.59 -6.13 8.36
C GLN A 482 4.81 -5.94 9.67
N GLY A 483 3.76 -5.11 9.68
CA GLY A 483 3.03 -4.67 10.86
C GLY A 483 3.50 -3.30 11.39
N ALA A 484 2.98 -2.89 12.54
CA ALA A 484 3.23 -1.55 13.10
C ALA A 484 4.28 -1.49 14.22
N ASP A 485 4.98 -2.59 14.50
CA ASP A 485 6.00 -2.62 15.57
C ASP A 485 7.16 -1.67 15.28
N ALA A 486 7.56 -1.57 14.01
CA ALA A 486 8.63 -0.65 13.60
C ALA A 486 8.20 0.82 13.74
N LEU A 487 6.98 1.16 13.33
CA LEU A 487 6.37 2.49 13.56
C LEU A 487 6.29 2.84 15.04
N ALA A 488 5.84 1.91 15.88
CA ALA A 488 5.78 2.14 17.31
C ALA A 488 7.16 2.40 17.90
N ASN A 489 8.18 1.60 17.52
CA ASN A 489 9.55 1.82 17.96
C ASN A 489 10.10 3.15 17.47
N ASP A 490 9.85 3.53 16.21
CA ASP A 490 10.26 4.82 15.65
C ASP A 490 9.69 5.99 16.47
N ILE A 491 8.40 5.96 16.79
CA ILE A 491 7.74 6.98 17.63
C ILE A 491 8.41 7.03 19.02
N ILE A 492 8.68 5.87 19.62
CA ILE A 492 9.33 5.81 20.93
C ILE A 492 10.73 6.42 20.88
N LEU A 493 11.57 5.98 19.94
CA LEU A 493 12.95 6.45 19.79
C LEU A 493 13.04 7.93 19.45
N ALA A 494 12.14 8.43 18.61
CA ALA A 494 12.14 9.83 18.19
C ALA A 494 11.81 10.79 19.35
N HIS A 495 11.11 10.33 20.38
CA HIS A 495 10.70 11.14 21.54
C HIS A 495 11.45 10.81 22.84
N GLN A 496 12.40 9.88 22.84
CA GLN A 496 13.29 9.59 23.96
C GLN A 496 14.58 10.42 23.90
N ALA A 497 15.39 10.33 24.96
CA ALA A 497 16.75 10.87 24.93
C ALA A 497 17.55 10.16 23.84
N TRP A 498 18.27 10.93 23.02
CA TRP A 498 19.08 10.37 21.96
C TRP A 498 20.41 9.83 22.52
N PRO A 499 20.95 8.74 21.94
CA PRO A 499 22.15 8.06 22.45
C PRO A 499 23.46 8.73 22.00
N PHE A 500 23.42 10.00 21.61
CA PHE A 500 24.54 10.83 21.17
C PHE A 500 24.24 12.30 21.52
N GLU A 501 25.27 13.11 21.66
CA GLU A 501 25.11 14.53 21.94
C GLU A 501 25.09 15.34 20.63
N LEU A 502 24.32 16.43 20.59
CA LEU A 502 24.27 17.28 19.40
C LEU A 502 25.63 17.93 19.08
N THR A 503 26.49 18.08 20.10
CA THR A 503 27.87 18.57 19.97
C THR A 503 28.80 17.57 19.29
N ASP A 504 28.43 16.29 19.18
CA ASP A 504 29.24 15.28 18.51
C ASP A 504 29.22 15.46 16.98
N ILE A 505 28.24 16.19 16.44
CA ILE A 505 28.02 16.37 15.01
C ILE A 505 29.02 17.38 14.43
N GLN A 506 30.00 16.88 13.67
CA GLN A 506 31.06 17.70 13.05
C GLN A 506 30.71 18.21 11.64
N ALA A 507 29.79 17.51 10.97
CA ALA A 507 29.30 17.87 9.65
C ALA A 507 28.52 19.18 9.69
N ARG A 508 28.52 19.93 8.59
CA ARG A 508 27.63 21.08 8.46
C ARG A 508 26.19 20.59 8.35
N CYS A 509 25.28 21.18 9.13
CA CYS A 509 23.86 20.85 9.16
C CYS A 509 23.01 22.01 8.62
N TRP A 510 22.21 21.74 7.60
CA TRP A 510 21.15 22.64 7.13
C TRP A 510 19.83 22.20 7.76
N ILE A 511 19.14 23.10 8.45
CA ILE A 511 17.87 22.84 9.11
C ILE A 511 16.79 23.61 8.37
N ALA A 512 16.09 22.93 7.46
CA ALA A 512 14.96 23.48 6.75
C ALA A 512 13.69 23.27 7.57
N THR A 513 13.01 24.38 7.90
CA THR A 513 11.80 24.35 8.74
C THR A 513 10.72 25.28 8.19
N GLY A 514 9.48 24.80 8.27
CA GLY A 514 8.28 25.61 8.11
C GLY A 514 8.05 26.59 9.27
N ASN A 515 7.04 27.46 9.11
CA ASN A 515 6.56 28.39 10.16
C ASN A 515 5.07 28.20 10.51
N GLY A 516 4.50 27.03 10.13
CA GLY A 516 3.10 26.69 10.36
C GLY A 516 2.86 25.86 11.62
N ASP A 517 3.92 25.33 12.24
CA ASP A 517 3.84 24.41 13.37
C ASP A 517 4.80 24.83 14.50
N PRO A 518 4.27 25.30 15.65
CA PRO A 518 5.11 25.81 16.73
C PRO A 518 5.97 24.73 17.39
N VAL A 519 5.60 23.44 17.27
CA VAL A 519 6.41 22.34 17.80
C VAL A 519 7.61 22.08 16.90
N VAL A 520 7.38 22.07 15.58
CA VAL A 520 8.47 21.90 14.60
C VAL A 520 9.45 23.07 14.67
N GLU A 521 8.97 24.31 14.85
CA GLU A 521 9.84 25.46 15.08
C GLU A 521 10.68 25.32 16.36
N ALA A 522 10.12 24.76 17.43
CA ALA A 522 10.86 24.48 18.66
C ALA A 522 11.93 23.40 18.45
N PHE A 523 11.62 22.33 17.70
CA PHE A 523 12.61 21.32 17.34
C PHE A 523 13.74 21.90 16.48
N ALA A 524 13.42 22.67 15.44
CA ALA A 524 14.41 23.31 14.58
C ALA A 524 15.33 24.24 15.38
N ARG A 525 14.77 25.01 16.33
CA ARG A 525 15.55 25.85 17.25
C ARG A 525 16.47 25.03 18.15
N GLN A 526 15.97 23.95 18.75
CA GLN A 526 16.75 23.07 19.61
C GLN A 526 17.98 22.50 18.88
N LEU A 527 17.80 22.07 17.62
CA LEU A 527 18.90 21.56 16.81
C LEU A 527 19.86 22.67 16.37
N TYR A 528 19.34 23.84 15.98
CA TYR A 528 20.15 24.99 15.60
C TYR A 528 21.03 25.49 16.75
N GLU A 529 20.49 25.52 17.97
CA GLU A 529 21.24 25.93 19.17
C GLU A 529 22.19 24.84 19.66
N GLY A 530 21.87 23.55 19.43
CA GLY A 530 22.66 22.41 19.92
C GLY A 530 23.79 21.94 19.00
N ILE A 531 23.71 22.23 17.69
CA ILE A 531 24.70 21.81 16.69
C ILE A 531 25.59 23.00 16.32
N GLU A 532 26.91 22.86 16.55
CA GLU A 532 27.89 23.94 16.37
C GLU A 532 27.91 24.51 14.94
N ARG A 533 27.81 23.64 13.92
CA ARG A 533 27.89 24.01 12.51
C ARG A 533 26.54 23.91 11.81
N SER A 534 25.55 24.63 12.31
CA SER A 534 24.18 24.61 11.77
C SER A 534 23.77 25.93 11.10
N GLU A 535 22.92 25.84 10.07
CA GLU A 535 22.30 26.98 9.37
C GLU A 535 20.80 26.70 9.18
N LEU A 536 19.96 27.72 9.40
CA LEU A 536 18.50 27.61 9.23
C LEU A 536 18.06 28.03 7.82
N ILE A 537 17.20 27.22 7.21
CA ILE A 537 16.50 27.53 5.95
C ILE A 537 15.01 27.67 6.29
N LEU A 538 14.53 28.90 6.45
CA LEU A 538 13.13 29.16 6.77
C LEU A 538 12.26 29.09 5.52
N ARG A 539 11.23 28.23 5.55
CA ARG A 539 10.30 28.00 4.45
C ARG A 539 8.92 28.56 4.81
N SER A 540 8.72 29.85 4.57
CA SER A 540 7.48 30.53 4.98
C SER A 540 6.27 29.99 4.22
N GLY A 541 5.24 29.55 4.97
CA GLY A 541 4.01 28.98 4.43
C GLY A 541 4.15 27.54 3.93
N GLU A 542 5.28 26.89 4.17
CA GLU A 542 5.51 25.48 3.88
C GLU A 542 5.55 24.69 5.18
N GLY A 543 5.11 23.44 5.13
CA GLY A 543 5.42 22.40 6.11
C GLY A 543 6.15 21.24 5.45
N PHE A 544 6.35 20.16 6.19
CA PHE A 544 7.09 18.97 5.76
C PHE A 544 6.55 18.40 4.45
N ALA A 545 5.23 18.42 4.24
CA ALA A 545 4.62 17.84 3.04
C ALA A 545 4.98 18.66 1.79
N ALA A 546 4.95 19.99 1.88
CA ALA A 546 5.42 20.86 0.80
C ALA A 546 6.91 20.63 0.53
N MET A 547 7.73 20.62 1.58
CA MET A 547 9.19 20.40 1.46
C MET A 547 9.55 19.04 0.85
N LEU A 548 8.80 17.98 1.17
CA LEU A 548 9.00 16.66 0.59
C LEU A 548 8.48 16.57 -0.85
N TYR A 549 7.23 16.95 -1.10
CA TYR A 549 6.58 16.61 -2.38
C TYR A 549 6.71 17.69 -3.45
N GLU A 550 6.90 18.95 -3.06
CA GLU A 550 6.81 20.10 -3.98
C GLU A 550 8.11 20.90 -4.07
N THR A 551 8.80 21.14 -2.95
CA THR A 551 9.87 22.15 -2.88
C THR A 551 11.25 21.59 -2.54
N THR A 552 11.46 20.27 -2.51
CA THR A 552 12.79 19.69 -2.19
C THR A 552 13.91 20.24 -3.07
N GLU A 553 13.67 20.44 -4.37
CA GLU A 553 14.66 21.03 -5.28
C GLU A 553 15.07 22.44 -4.82
N HIS A 554 14.12 23.25 -4.33
CA HIS A 554 14.42 24.58 -3.80
C HIS A 554 15.24 24.47 -2.51
N VAL A 555 14.88 23.58 -1.60
CA VAL A 555 15.63 23.38 -0.35
C VAL A 555 17.06 22.91 -0.63
N PHE A 556 17.25 22.00 -1.58
CA PHE A 556 18.59 21.56 -2.01
C PHE A 556 19.40 22.70 -2.63
N ARG A 557 18.75 23.63 -3.34
CA ARG A 557 19.40 24.82 -3.91
C ARG A 557 19.81 25.79 -2.81
N ASP A 558 18.94 26.03 -1.83
CA ASP A 558 19.19 26.92 -0.70
C ASP A 558 20.33 26.40 0.19
N ALA A 559 20.43 25.07 0.37
CA ALA A 559 21.55 24.40 1.03
C ALA A 559 22.84 24.36 0.17
N GLY A 560 22.81 24.87 -1.06
CA GLY A 560 23.96 24.86 -1.98
C GLY A 560 24.32 23.48 -2.53
N TRP A 561 23.44 22.48 -2.43
CA TRP A 561 23.68 21.13 -2.92
C TRP A 561 23.54 21.01 -4.44
N ILE A 562 22.76 21.91 -5.05
CA ILE A 562 22.49 21.95 -6.50
C ILE A 562 22.54 23.39 -7.02
N LYS A 563 22.65 23.54 -8.35
CA LYS A 563 22.77 24.86 -9.02
C LYS A 563 21.45 25.50 -9.42
#